data_AF-A0A848FWX7-F1
#
_entry.id   AF-A0A848FWX7-F1
#
_cell.length_a   1.000
_cell.length_b   1.000
_cell.length_c   1.000
_cell.angle_alpha   90.00
_cell.angle_beta   90.00
_cell.angle_gamma   90.00
#
_symmetry.space_group_name_H-M   'P 1'
#
loop_
_entity.id
_entity.type
_entity.pdbx_description
1 polymer ?
#
loop_
_entity_poly.entity_id
_entity_poly.type
_entity_poly.pdbx_seq_one_letter_code
_entity_poly.pdbx_strand_id
1 'polypeptide(L)'
;MEKWSAGRDLAAQRTALGLTQTVFWGAIGVSQSGGARYEQGRDVPPSAVVALRVVFWPEAKALRHIEKLRGGRLFSGQASLSRSGHGL
;
A
#
# COMPACT_ATOMS: atom_id res chain seq x y z
N MET A 1 -11.05 11.44 -6.96
CA MET A 1 -9.66 10.91 -6.94
C MET A 1 -9.28 10.65 -5.49
N GLU A 2 -8.71 9.47 -5.19
CA GLU A 2 -8.16 9.21 -3.87
C GLU A 2 -7.06 10.23 -3.59
N LYS A 3 -7.22 11.04 -2.55
CA LYS A 3 -6.23 12.06 -2.18
C LYS A 3 -5.03 11.31 -1.60
N TRP A 4 -3.88 11.45 -2.25
CA TRP A 4 -2.64 10.87 -1.74
C TRP A 4 -2.37 11.44 -0.34
N SER A 5 -1.95 10.56 0.58
CA SER A 5 -1.65 10.94 1.95
C SER A 5 -0.52 11.98 1.95
N ALA A 6 -0.72 13.09 2.66
CA ALA A 6 0.30 14.11 2.76
C ALA A 6 1.52 13.56 3.52
N GLY A 7 2.71 14.11 3.27
CA GLY A 7 3.91 13.68 3.99
C GLY A 7 3.78 13.79 5.53
N ARG A 8 2.97 14.72 6.02
CA ARG A 8 2.61 14.83 7.44
C ARG A 8 1.76 13.66 7.95
N ASP A 9 0.86 13.12 7.14
CA ASP A 9 0.06 11.95 7.52
C ASP A 9 0.96 10.71 7.66
N LEU A 10 1.94 10.58 6.75
CA LEU A 10 2.94 9.50 6.82
C LEU A 10 3.88 9.67 8.02
N ALA A 11 4.26 10.91 8.37
CA ALA A 11 5.02 11.20 9.59
C ALA A 11 4.25 10.79 10.85
N ALA A 12 2.93 11.05 10.89
CA ALA A 12 2.07 10.64 12.00
C ALA A 12 1.97 9.11 12.08
N GLN A 13 1.78 8.42 10.94
CA GLN A 13 1.78 6.95 10.89
C GLN A 13 3.11 6.37 11.39
N ARG A 14 4.24 6.91 10.92
CA ARG A 14 5.58 6.50 11.37
C ARG A 14 5.73 6.64 12.88
N THR A 15 5.28 7.77 13.43
CA THR A 15 5.36 8.07 14.87
C THR A 15 4.49 7.11 15.68
N ALA A 16 3.28 6.80 15.20
CA ALA A 16 2.39 5.83 15.84
C ALA A 16 2.98 4.40 15.85
N LEU A 17 3.84 4.06 14.89
CA LEU A 17 4.57 2.79 14.85
C LEU A 17 5.85 2.79 15.68
N GLY A 18 6.25 3.94 16.28
CA GLY A 18 7.49 4.06 17.03
C GLY A 18 8.77 3.97 16.18
N LEU A 19 8.68 4.25 14.87
CA LEU A 19 9.79 4.06 13.94
C LEU A 19 10.57 5.36 13.67
N THR A 20 11.87 5.22 13.45
CA THR A 20 12.71 6.31 12.94
C THR A 20 12.46 6.53 11.45
N GLN A 21 12.82 7.71 10.93
CA GLN A 21 12.71 8.00 9.50
C GLN A 21 13.51 6.99 8.66
N THR A 22 14.71 6.63 9.10
CA THR A 22 15.55 5.63 8.41
C THR A 22 14.84 4.28 8.27
N VAL A 23 14.20 3.79 9.34
CA VAL A 23 13.52 2.48 9.30
C VAL A 23 12.26 2.54 8.45
N PHE A 24 11.43 3.57 8.65
CA PHE A 24 10.15 3.69 7.96
C PHE A 24 10.31 3.91 6.45
N TRP A 25 11.14 4.88 6.05
CA TRP A 25 11.38 5.18 4.65
C TRP A 25 12.31 4.16 3.99
N GLY A 26 13.27 3.61 4.75
CA GLY A 26 14.17 2.57 4.28
C GLY A 26 13.45 1.28 3.90
N ALA A 27 12.30 0.97 4.50
CA ALA A 27 11.49 -0.19 4.13
C ALA A 27 11.03 -0.18 2.66
N ILE A 28 11.00 0.98 2.02
CA ILE A 28 10.68 1.14 0.59
C ILE A 28 11.87 1.68 -0.23
N GLY A 29 13.09 1.58 0.31
CA GLY A 29 14.32 2.01 -0.36
C GLY A 29 14.52 3.53 -0.42
N VAL A 30 13.76 4.31 0.35
CA VAL A 30 13.92 5.77 0.43
C VAL A 30 14.94 6.11 1.52
N SER A 31 15.91 6.98 1.22
CA SER A 31 16.90 7.43 2.19
C SER A 31 16.27 8.26 3.32
N GLN A 32 16.92 8.33 4.48
CA GLN A 32 16.44 9.16 5.60
C GLN A 32 16.24 10.63 5.21
N SER A 33 17.19 11.22 4.48
CA SER A 33 17.09 12.61 4.02
C SER A 33 16.00 12.81 2.95
N GLY A 34 15.72 11.79 2.13
CA GLY A 34 14.57 11.77 1.23
C GLY A 34 13.25 11.78 2.00
N GLY A 35 13.13 10.88 2.97
CA GLY A 35 11.99 10.78 3.88
C GLY A 35 11.73 12.07 4.65
N ALA A 36 12.77 12.70 5.20
CA ALA A 36 12.65 13.97 5.91
C ALA A 36 12.05 15.09 5.06
N ARG A 37 12.42 15.19 3.78
CA ARG A 37 11.82 16.18 2.86
C ARG A 37 10.33 15.94 2.66
N TYR A 38 9.93 14.68 2.52
CA TYR A 38 8.51 14.33 2.42
C TYR A 38 7.74 14.75 3.68
N GLU A 39 8.25 14.42 4.86
CA GLU A 39 7.61 14.79 6.13
C GLU A 39 7.53 16.31 6.35
N GLN A 40 8.44 17.08 5.75
CA GLN A 40 8.48 18.56 5.82
C GLN A 40 7.62 19.27 4.76
N GLY A 41 6.86 18.53 3.96
CA GLY A 41 5.87 19.11 3.04
C GLY A 41 6.25 19.07 1.57
N ARG A 42 7.33 18.36 1.19
CA ARG A 42 7.50 17.97 -0.21
C ARG A 42 6.44 16.95 -0.59
N ASP A 43 5.93 17.06 -1.82
CA ASP A 43 5.02 16.06 -2.37
C ASP A 43 5.63 14.66 -2.36
N VAL A 44 4.84 13.72 -1.85
CA VAL A 44 5.20 12.31 -1.78
C VAL A 44 4.71 11.61 -3.04
N PRO A 45 5.57 10.89 -3.78
CA PRO A 45 5.14 10.15 -4.95
C PRO A 45 4.00 9.17 -4.59
N PRO A 46 2.94 9.11 -5.41
CA PRO A 46 1.89 8.08 -5.31
C PRO A 46 2.39 6.66 -5.04
N SER A 47 3.43 6.25 -5.77
CA SER A 47 4.04 4.91 -5.64
C SER A 47 4.62 4.66 -4.25
N ALA A 48 5.25 5.66 -3.65
CA ALA A 48 5.80 5.56 -2.29
C ALA A 48 4.69 5.42 -1.25
N VAL A 49 3.58 6.15 -1.41
CA VAL A 49 2.40 6.01 -0.54
C VAL A 49 1.81 4.61 -0.63
N VAL A 50 1.65 4.06 -1.84
CA VAL A 50 1.19 2.68 -2.04
C VAL A 50 2.13 1.69 -1.36
N ALA A 51 3.44 1.81 -1.58
CA ALA A 51 4.42 0.89 -1.01
C ALA A 51 4.38 0.89 0.53
N LEU A 52 4.35 2.08 1.16
CA LEU A 52 4.24 2.19 2.62
C LEU A 52 2.94 1.57 3.17
N ARG A 53 1.82 1.68 2.45
CA ARG A 53 0.56 1.03 2.83
C ARG A 53 0.67 -0.49 2.75
N VAL A 54 1.33 -1.02 1.72
CA VAL A 54 1.56 -2.46 1.60
C VAL A 54 2.45 -2.98 2.73
N VAL A 55 3.49 -2.24 3.11
CA VAL A 55 4.42 -2.66 4.17
C VAL A 55 3.81 -2.55 5.57
N PHE A 56 3.11 -1.45 5.88
CA PHE A 56 2.78 -1.10 7.27
C PHE A 56 1.29 -1.20 7.62
N TRP A 57 0.38 -1.43 6.68
CA TRP A 57 -1.02 -1.70 7.04
C TRP A 57 -1.21 -3.15 7.52
N PRO A 58 -2.26 -3.41 8.31
CA PRO A 58 -2.69 -4.77 8.59
C PRO A 58 -2.90 -5.54 7.28
N GLU A 59 -2.49 -6.80 7.27
CA GLU A 59 -2.45 -7.66 6.08
C GLU A 59 -3.78 -7.64 5.29
N ALA A 60 -4.90 -7.87 5.96
CA ALA A 60 -6.22 -7.86 5.32
C ALA A 60 -6.54 -6.52 4.62
N LYS A 61 -6.07 -5.39 5.19
CA LYS A 61 -6.26 -4.05 4.60
C LYS A 61 -5.31 -3.82 3.43
N ALA A 62 -4.06 -4.26 3.54
CA ALA A 62 -3.06 -4.18 2.47
C ALA A 62 -3.49 -5.02 1.25
N LEU A 63 -3.94 -6.25 1.45
CA LEU A 63 -4.44 -7.13 0.39
C LEU A 63 -5.64 -6.52 -0.34
N ARG A 64 -6.61 -5.98 0.39
CA ARG A 64 -7.74 -5.24 -0.19
C ARG A 64 -7.29 -4.01 -0.99
N HIS A 65 -6.24 -3.34 -0.56
CA HIS A 65 -5.68 -2.20 -1.31
C HIS A 65 -5.03 -2.67 -2.61
N ILE A 66 -4.24 -3.74 -2.57
CA ILE A 66 -3.61 -4.35 -3.75
C ILE A 66 -4.67 -4.83 -4.75
N GLU A 67 -5.74 -5.48 -4.28
CA GLU A 67 -6.84 -5.93 -5.13
C GLU A 67 -7.50 -4.79 -5.91
N LYS A 68 -7.73 -3.65 -5.24
CA LYS A 68 -8.24 -2.44 -5.89
C LYS A 68 -7.27 -1.92 -6.95
N LEU A 69 -5.97 -1.88 -6.66
CA LEU A 69 -4.95 -1.44 -7.61
C LEU A 69 -4.86 -2.35 -8.85
N ARG A 70 -5.12 -3.65 -8.68
CA ARG A 70 -5.21 -4.63 -9.78
C ARG A 70 -6.51 -4.51 -10.59
N GLY A 71 -7.38 -3.55 -10.26
CA GLY A 71 -8.62 -3.28 -10.99
C GLY A 71 -9.72 -4.32 -10.79
N GLY A 72 -9.72 -5.07 -9.67
CA GLY A 72 -10.77 -6.05 -9.35
C GLY A 72 -10.87 -7.26 -10.29
N ARG A 73 -9.96 -7.40 -11.26
CA ARG A 73 -10.08 -8.38 -12.38
C ARG A 73 -9.53 -9.77 -12.10
N LEU A 74 -8.84 -10.01 -10.99
CA LEU A 74 -8.27 -11.35 -10.73
C LEU A 74 -9.30 -12.38 -10.22
N PHE A 75 -10.50 -11.95 -9.81
CA PHE A 75 -11.55 -12.86 -9.33
C PHE A 75 -12.81 -12.90 -10.20
N SER A 76 -12.82 -12.27 -11.38
CA SER A 76 -13.98 -12.28 -12.27
C SER A 76 -13.93 -13.35 -13.38
N GLY A 77 -13.05 -14.36 -13.31
CA GLY A 77 -12.82 -15.25 -14.46
C GLY A 77 -12.39 -16.71 -14.23
N GLN A 78 -12.28 -17.22 -13.00
CA GLN A 78 -11.91 -18.64 -12.78
C GLN A 78 -12.79 -19.39 -11.76
N ALA A 79 -14.08 -19.02 -11.66
CA ALA A 79 -15.06 -19.77 -10.88
C ALA A 79 -16.06 -20.57 -11.74
N SER A 80 -15.72 -20.94 -12.99
CA SER A 80 -16.59 -21.78 -13.84
C SER A 80 -16.02 -23.15 -14.25
N LEU A 81 -14.85 -23.56 -13.75
CA LEU A 81 -14.33 -24.92 -13.98
C LEU A 81 -14.49 -25.79 -12.74
N SER A 82 -15.74 -26.10 -12.37
CA SER A 82 -16.13 -27.36 -11.73
C SER A 82 -17.62 -27.31 -11.37
N ARG A 83 -18.47 -27.74 -12.32
CA ARG A 83 -19.71 -28.50 -12.08
C ARG A 83 -20.49 -28.67 -13.38
N SER A 84 -20.14 -29.69 -14.15
CA SER A 84 -21.07 -30.40 -15.05
C SER A 84 -20.35 -31.58 -15.67
N GLY A 85 -20.09 -32.58 -14.83
CA GLY A 85 -19.86 -33.95 -15.25
C GLY A 85 -20.75 -34.83 -14.40
N HIS A 86 -22.06 -34.80 -14.66
CA HIS A 86 -23.05 -35.78 -14.18
C HIS A 86 -24.29 -35.65 -15.08
N GLY A 87 -24.64 -36.72 -15.79
CA GLY A 87 -25.82 -36.79 -16.64
C GLY A 87 -25.62 -37.80 -17.75
N LEU A 88 -26.06 -39.04 -17.46
CA LEU A 88 -26.16 -40.19 -18.35
C LEU A 88 -27.03 -39.90 -19.58
#